data_AF-A0A954JFJ3-F1
#
_entry.id   AF-A0A954JFJ3-F1
#
_cell.length_a   1.000
_cell.length_b   1.000
_cell.length_c   1.000
_cell.angle_alpha   90.00
_cell.angle_beta   90.00
_cell.angle_gamma   90.00
#
_symmetry.space_group_name_H-M   'P 1'
#
loop_
_entity.id
_entity.type
_entity.pdbx_description
1 polymer ?
#
loop_
_entity_poly.entity_id
_entity_poly.type
_entity_poly.pdbx_seq_one_letter_code
_entity_poly.pdbx_strand_id
1 'polypeptide(L)'
;NAFRIEHSLSNACRRGARVAVTRGTTSAQVEQKVQSHCAKLLGVAETDVTVVTSLNGLDNTEIGPAVQGDEIMVSVSLPYSKASVGFFSSWFSEATLSSACIMERE
;
A
#
# COMPACT_ATOMS: atom_id res chain seq x y z
N ASN A 1 -3.54 2.69 19.23
CA ASN A 1 -2.72 3.19 18.08
C ASN A 1 -2.92 2.40 16.78
N ALA A 2 -3.44 1.16 16.80
CA ALA A 2 -3.77 0.38 15.59
C ALA A 2 -4.64 1.14 14.57
N PHE A 3 -5.75 1.75 15.01
CA PHE A 3 -6.64 2.55 14.15
C PHE A 3 -5.93 3.70 13.41
N ARG A 4 -4.90 4.31 14.01
CA ARG A 4 -4.12 5.38 13.35
C ARG A 4 -3.24 4.82 12.25
N ILE A 5 -2.69 3.62 12.44
CA ILE A 5 -1.89 2.94 11.41
C ILE A 5 -2.80 2.50 10.26
N GLU A 6 -3.93 1.86 10.54
CA GLU A 6 -4.89 1.44 9.50
C GLU A 6 -5.41 2.63 8.68
N HIS A 7 -5.69 3.75 9.33
CA HIS A 7 -6.07 4.98 8.63
C HIS A 7 -4.94 5.49 7.74
N SER A 8 -3.69 5.43 8.22
CA SER A 8 -2.51 5.85 7.45
C SER A 8 -2.24 4.92 6.27
N LEU A 9 -2.35 3.60 6.47
CA LEU A 9 -2.25 2.58 5.40
C LEU A 9 -3.34 2.80 4.35
N SER A 10 -4.58 3.00 4.77
CA SER A 10 -5.70 3.27 3.84
C SER A 10 -5.48 4.52 3.01
N ASN A 11 -4.94 5.59 3.61
CA ASN A 11 -4.56 6.78 2.87
C ASN A 11 -3.38 6.52 1.90
N ALA A 12 -2.41 5.70 2.30
CA ALA A 12 -1.32 5.27 1.43
C ALA A 12 -1.84 4.48 0.21
N CYS A 13 -2.74 3.51 0.42
CA CYS A 13 -3.37 2.75 -0.65
C CYS A 13 -4.11 3.66 -1.63
N ARG A 14 -4.91 4.61 -1.13
CA ARG A 14 -5.63 5.58 -1.98
C ARG A 14 -4.69 6.45 -2.81
N ARG A 15 -3.57 6.88 -2.23
CA ARG A 15 -2.56 7.68 -2.96
C ARG A 15 -1.81 6.83 -3.99
N GLY A 16 -1.51 5.58 -3.67
CA GLY A 16 -0.94 4.61 -4.59
C GLY A 16 -1.87 4.34 -5.77
N ALA A 17 -3.14 4.03 -5.49
CA ALA A 17 -4.15 3.75 -6.51
C ALA A 17 -4.36 4.94 -7.47
N ARG A 18 -4.44 6.18 -6.95
CA ARG A 18 -4.52 7.40 -7.79
C ARG A 18 -3.34 7.57 -8.73
N VAL A 19 -2.18 7.07 -8.34
CA VAL A 19 -0.96 7.17 -9.15
C VAL A 19 -0.91 6.03 -10.14
N ALA A 20 -1.37 4.85 -9.74
CA ALA A 20 -1.49 3.68 -10.59
C ALA A 20 -2.46 3.88 -11.77
N VAL A 21 -3.56 4.63 -11.57
CA VAL A 21 -4.49 4.97 -12.67
C VAL A 21 -3.92 5.99 -13.65
N THR A 22 -2.86 6.72 -13.28
CA THR A 22 -2.25 7.71 -14.18
C THR A 22 -1.47 7.02 -15.29
N ARG A 23 -1.70 7.43 -16.54
CA ARG A 23 -1.07 6.86 -17.73
C ARG A 23 0.46 6.96 -17.68
N GLY A 24 1.15 5.86 -17.99
CA GLY A 24 2.61 5.78 -18.00
C GLY A 24 3.25 5.46 -16.65
N THR A 25 2.46 5.24 -15.60
CA THR A 25 2.97 4.84 -14.29
C THR A 25 3.30 3.35 -14.25
N THR A 26 4.44 3.01 -13.66
CA THR A 26 4.85 1.61 -13.43
C THR A 26 4.51 1.14 -12.02
N SER A 27 4.40 -0.17 -11.83
CA SER A 27 4.23 -0.79 -10.49
C SER A 27 5.32 -0.33 -9.52
N ALA A 28 6.58 -0.27 -9.97
CA ALA A 28 7.71 0.22 -9.16
C ALA A 28 7.54 1.67 -8.68
N GLN A 29 6.97 2.56 -9.51
CA GLN A 29 6.69 3.94 -9.10
C GLN A 29 5.57 4.01 -8.07
N VAL A 30 4.55 3.16 -8.19
CA VAL A 30 3.47 3.05 -7.20
C VAL A 30 4.03 2.54 -5.87
N GLU A 31 4.80 1.45 -5.92
CA GLU A 31 5.46 0.85 -4.75
C GLU A 31 6.34 1.87 -4.03
N GLN A 32 7.28 2.50 -4.73
CA GLN A 32 8.18 3.49 -4.14
C GLN A 32 7.41 4.65 -3.48
N LYS A 33 6.34 5.12 -4.11
CA LYS A 33 5.55 6.25 -3.59
C LYS A 33 4.77 5.85 -2.35
N VAL A 34 4.22 4.65 -2.33
CA VAL A 34 3.49 4.08 -1.19
C VAL A 34 4.45 3.82 -0.03
N GLN A 35 5.58 3.14 -0.28
CA GLN A 35 6.63 2.88 0.71
C GLN A 35 7.15 4.19 1.32
N SER A 36 7.50 5.18 0.50
CA SER A 36 7.97 6.49 0.98
C SER A 36 6.91 7.21 1.81
N HIS A 37 5.62 7.06 1.47
CA HIS A 37 4.54 7.65 2.25
C HIS A 37 4.36 6.97 3.61
N CYS A 38 4.39 5.64 3.63
CA CYS A 38 4.32 4.85 4.86
C CYS A 38 5.53 5.10 5.76
N ALA A 39 6.74 5.15 5.21
CA ALA A 39 7.96 5.45 5.96
C ALA A 39 7.90 6.82 6.62
N LYS A 40 7.43 7.86 5.90
CA LYS A 40 7.28 9.23 6.45
C LYS A 40 6.21 9.34 7.52
N LEU A 41 5.07 8.67 7.37
CA LEU A 41 3.95 8.79 8.29
C LEU A 41 4.08 7.89 9.53
N LEU A 42 4.59 6.68 9.35
CA LEU A 42 4.65 5.65 10.39
C LEU A 42 6.04 5.51 11.01
N GLY A 43 7.06 6.15 10.44
CA GLY A 43 8.44 6.06 10.91
C GLY A 43 9.05 4.67 10.75
N VAL A 44 8.60 3.92 9.74
CA VAL A 44 9.06 2.55 9.45
C VAL A 44 10.05 2.53 8.29
N ALA A 45 10.87 1.49 8.19
CA ALA A 45 11.72 1.30 7.03
C ALA A 45 10.86 0.99 5.79
N GLU A 46 11.25 1.52 4.63
CA GLU A 46 10.55 1.25 3.35
C GLU A 46 10.52 -0.25 3.04
N THR A 47 11.57 -0.99 3.40
CA THR A 47 11.69 -2.45 3.23
C THR A 47 10.76 -3.28 4.11
N ASP A 48 10.20 -2.69 5.17
CA ASP A 48 9.24 -3.38 6.04
C ASP A 48 7.78 -3.25 5.51
N VAL A 49 7.56 -2.42 4.48
CA VAL A 49 6.24 -2.17 3.87
C VAL A 49 6.11 -2.98 2.59
N THR A 50 5.21 -3.95 2.61
CA THR A 50 4.88 -4.75 1.42
C THR A 50 3.78 -4.05 0.64
N VAL A 51 4.00 -3.81 -0.64
CA VAL A 51 3.00 -3.24 -1.56
C VAL A 51 2.74 -4.26 -2.66
N VAL A 52 1.48 -4.64 -2.84
CA VAL A 52 1.06 -5.53 -3.92
C VAL A 52 0.05 -4.78 -4.78
N THR A 53 0.37 -4.67 -6.06
CA THR A 53 -0.52 -4.09 -7.06
C THR A 53 -1.10 -5.21 -7.92
N SER A 54 -2.40 -5.19 -8.16
CA SER A 54 -3.06 -6.13 -9.06
C SER A 54 -3.86 -5.41 -10.13
N LEU A 55 -3.91 -6.02 -11.31
CA LEU A 55 -4.66 -5.55 -12.48
C LEU A 55 -5.73 -6.60 -12.80
N ASN A 56 -7.00 -6.23 -12.78
CA ASN A 56 -8.14 -7.13 -13.03
C ASN A 56 -8.07 -8.42 -12.18
N GLY A 57 -7.63 -8.31 -10.93
CA GLY A 57 -7.47 -9.43 -10.01
C GLY A 57 -6.19 -10.28 -10.19
N LEU A 58 -5.29 -9.91 -11.10
CA LEU A 58 -4.00 -10.58 -11.27
C LEU A 58 -2.92 -9.89 -10.43
N ASP A 59 -2.48 -10.55 -9.36
CA ASP A 59 -1.47 -9.99 -8.45
C ASP A 59 -0.09 -9.84 -9.11
N ASN A 60 0.65 -8.79 -8.70
CA ASN A 60 2.01 -8.47 -9.16
C ASN A 60 2.14 -8.29 -10.68
N THR A 61 1.05 -7.90 -11.35
CA THR A 61 1.10 -7.54 -12.76
C THR A 61 1.58 -6.11 -12.94
N GLU A 62 2.31 -5.87 -14.03
CA GLU A 62 2.68 -4.52 -14.42
C GLU A 62 1.42 -3.72 -14.74
N ILE A 63 1.36 -2.49 -14.22
CA ILE A 63 0.24 -1.56 -14.42
C ILE A 63 0.40 -0.77 -15.73
N GLY A 64 1.59 -0.83 -16.35
CA GLY A 64 1.89 -0.22 -17.64
C GLY A 64 0.86 -0.53 -18.75
N PRO A 65 0.53 -1.82 -19.02
CA PRO A 65 -0.41 -2.22 -20.07
C PRO A 65 -1.89 -1.94 -19.78
N ALA A 66 -2.26 -1.50 -18.57
CA ALA A 66 -3.66 -1.30 -18.23
C ALA A 66 -4.34 -0.31 -19.19
N VAL A 67 -5.55 -0.64 -19.61
CA VAL A 67 -6.41 0.18 -20.47
C VAL A 67 -7.52 0.84 -19.67
N GLN A 68 -8.17 1.83 -20.26
CA GLN A 68 -9.29 2.53 -19.63
C GLN A 68 -10.39 1.54 -19.21
N GLY A 69 -10.85 1.64 -17.97
CA GLY A 69 -11.82 0.71 -17.38
C GLY A 69 -11.23 -0.56 -16.75
N ASP A 70 -9.91 -0.78 -16.82
CA ASP A 70 -9.28 -1.86 -16.05
C ASP A 70 -9.27 -1.54 -14.55
N GLU A 71 -9.52 -2.56 -13.74
CA GLU A 71 -9.48 -2.49 -12.29
C GLU A 71 -8.04 -2.56 -11.79
N ILE A 72 -7.59 -1.55 -11.06
CA ILE A 72 -6.27 -1.53 -10.43
C ILE A 72 -6.46 -1.52 -8.91
N MET A 73 -6.03 -2.60 -8.26
CA MET A 73 -5.97 -2.69 -6.81
C MET A 73 -4.56 -2.42 -6.31
N VAL A 74 -4.45 -1.58 -5.29
CA VAL A 74 -3.21 -1.37 -4.53
C VAL A 74 -3.46 -1.80 -3.10
N SER A 75 -2.76 -2.84 -2.66
CA SER A 75 -2.78 -3.32 -1.30
C SER A 75 -1.44 -3.07 -0.62
N VAL A 76 -1.50 -2.71 0.66
CA VAL A 76 -0.34 -2.38 1.47
C VAL A 76 -0.45 -3.14 2.78
N SER A 77 0.62 -3.82 3.16
CA SER A 77 0.71 -4.54 4.41
C SER A 77 2.00 -4.22 5.17
N LEU A 78 1.89 -4.23 6.50
CA LEU A 78 2.97 -3.92 7.42
C LEU A 78 2.82 -4.78 8.68
N PRO A 79 3.89 -5.45 9.16
CA PRO A 79 3.87 -6.13 10.44
C PRO A 79 3.69 -5.12 11.58
N TYR A 80 2.77 -5.39 12.50
CA TYR A 80 2.50 -4.50 13.64
C TYR A 80 3.73 -4.30 14.54
N SER A 81 4.61 -5.30 14.63
CA SER A 81 5.90 -5.23 15.34
C SER A 81 6.88 -4.20 14.77
N LYS A 82 6.73 -3.84 13.49
CA LYS A 82 7.57 -2.83 12.82
C LYS A 82 6.97 -1.43 12.86
N ALA A 83 5.65 -1.32 13.00
CA ALA A 83 5.01 -0.03 13.20
C ALA A 83 5.43 0.55 14.55
N SER A 84 5.79 1.84 14.59
CA SER A 84 6.19 2.55 15.83
C SER A 84 4.99 2.74 16.77
N VAL A 85 4.51 1.66 17.36
CA VAL A 85 3.41 1.65 18.32
C VAL A 85 3.92 1.19 19.67
N GLY A 86 4.29 2.18 20.47
CA GLY A 86 4.67 1.99 21.86
C GLY A 86 3.67 1.15 22.64
N PHE A 87 4.22 0.36 23.55
CA PHE A 87 3.59 -0.36 24.67
C PHE A 87 2.73 -1.61 24.36
N PHE A 88 2.19 -1.78 23.14
CA PHE A 88 1.39 -2.97 22.77
C PHE A 88 2.09 -3.93 21.80
N SER A 89 3.41 -3.77 21.63
CA SER A 89 4.18 -4.54 20.64
C SER A 89 4.19 -6.05 20.91
N SER A 90 3.96 -6.51 22.15
CA SER A 90 4.01 -7.95 22.48
C SER A 90 2.69 -8.70 22.24
N TRP A 91 1.54 -8.02 22.26
CA TRP A 91 0.23 -8.69 22.13
C TRP A 91 -0.21 -8.87 20.67
N PHE A 92 0.30 -8.01 19.79
CA PHE A 92 0.00 -8.00 18.36
C PHE A 92 1.26 -8.14 17.50
N SER A 93 2.39 -8.60 18.05
CA SER A 93 3.65 -8.74 17.30
C SER A 93 3.52 -9.57 16.02
N GLU A 94 2.62 -10.55 16.02
CA GLU A 94 2.33 -11.45 14.90
C GLU A 94 1.23 -10.92 13.96
N ALA A 95 0.52 -9.87 14.35
CA ALA A 95 -0.54 -9.30 13.54
C ALA A 95 0.05 -8.48 12.38
N THR A 96 -0.49 -8.69 11.18
CA THR A 96 -0.16 -7.88 10.00
C THR A 96 -1.31 -6.91 9.77
N LEU A 97 -1.01 -5.62 9.72
CA LEU A 97 -1.98 -4.61 9.34
C LEU A 97 -1.98 -4.49 7.82
N SER A 98 -3.15 -4.56 7.21
CA SER A 98 -3.30 -4.42 5.77
C SER A 98 -4.44 -3.48 5.41
N SER A 99 -4.32 -2.84 4.25
CA SER A 99 -5.40 -2.07 3.64
C SER A 99 -5.29 -2.20 2.12
N ALA A 100 -6.42 -2.12 1.43
CA ALA A 100 -6.48 -2.17 -0.02
C ALA A 100 -7.37 -1.05 -0.56
N CYS A 101 -7.02 -0.53 -1.73
CA CYS A 101 -7.82 0.42 -2.47
C CYS A 101 -7.87 0.00 -3.93
N ILE A 102 -9.08 -0.04 -4.48
CA ILE A 102 -9.34 -0.34 -5.87
C ILE A 102 -9.74 0.96 -6.57
N MET A 103 -9.19 1.20 -7.76
CA MET A 103 -9.60 2.26 -8.66
C MET A 103 -9.58 1.76 -10.10
N GLU A 104 -10.53 2.22 -10.91
CA GLU A 104 -10.55 1.96 -12.34
C GLU A 104 -9.64 2.96 -13.08
N ARG A 105 -8.98 2.50 -14.13
CA ARG A 105 -8.11 3.35 -14.94
C ARG A 105 -8.91 4.38 -15.75
N GLU A 106 -8.52 5.64 -15.62
CA GLU A 106 -9.10 6.80 -16.31
C GLU A 106 -8.74 6.85 -17.81
#